data_AF-C9DE21-F1
#
_entry.id   AF-C9DE21-F1
#
_cell.length_a   1.000
_cell.length_b   1.000
_cell.length_c   1.000
_cell.angle_alpha   90.00
_cell.angle_beta   90.00
_cell.angle_gamma   90.00
#
_symmetry.space_group_name_H-M   'P 1'
#
loop_
_entity.id
_entity.type
_entity.pdbx_description
1 polymer ?
#
loop_
_entity_poly.entity_id
_entity_poly.type
_entity_poly.pdbx_seq_one_letter_code
_entity_poly.pdbx_strand_id
1 'polypeptide(L)'
;VRMAIFHGLRVYGIYEGYQGLVDGGDYIKELSWIDVSGKMYLGGTMLGTARCDAFRKREGRLKAAENMVKAGINNLVVIGGDGSLTGANLFKSEWNGLLQELVEKKRATKEEVESYGYLNIVGMVGSIDNDMHGTDMTIGTDSALHRIIDAVDCIMSTADSHKRSFV
;
A
#
# COMPACT_ATOMS: atom_id res chain seq x y z
N VAL A 1 4.98 10.94 -2.51
CA VAL A 1 4.91 12.18 -1.69
C VAL A 1 5.52 13.37 -2.40
N ARG A 2 6.86 13.49 -2.49
CA ARG A 2 7.52 14.69 -3.07
C ARG A 2 7.01 15.10 -4.46
N MET A 3 6.79 14.14 -5.36
CA MET A 3 6.27 14.42 -6.70
C MET A 3 4.85 15.00 -6.70
N ALA A 4 3.98 14.50 -5.83
CA ALA A 4 2.62 15.01 -5.71
C ALA A 4 2.60 16.42 -5.11
N ILE A 5 3.42 16.69 -4.09
CA ILE A 5 3.61 18.04 -3.53
C ILE A 5 4.14 19.01 -4.58
N PHE A 6 5.11 18.57 -5.40
CA PHE A 6 5.65 19.38 -6.51
C PHE A 6 4.56 19.79 -7.52
N HIS A 7 3.57 18.93 -7.76
CA HIS A 7 2.40 19.24 -8.58
C HIS A 7 1.27 19.97 -7.85
N GLY A 8 1.50 20.46 -6.62
CA GLY A 8 0.49 21.19 -5.84
C GLY A 8 -0.61 20.30 -5.26
N LEU A 9 -0.42 18.98 -5.22
CA LEU A 9 -1.37 18.05 -4.62
C LEU A 9 -1.11 17.88 -3.12
N ARG A 10 -2.18 17.72 -2.35
CA ARG A 10 -2.12 17.25 -0.97
C ARG A 10 -1.93 15.73 -0.95
N VAL A 11 -1.12 15.24 -0.03
CA VAL A 11 -0.77 13.82 0.04
C VAL A 11 -1.07 13.31 1.43
N TYR A 12 -1.70 12.14 1.51
CA TYR A 12 -2.00 11.48 2.77
C TYR A 12 -1.27 10.14 2.83
N GLY A 13 -0.66 9.85 3.98
CA GLY A 13 -0.13 8.54 4.33
C GLY A 13 -1.22 7.74 5.03
N ILE A 14 -1.47 6.53 4.51
CA ILE A 14 -2.37 5.56 5.13
C ILE A 14 -1.50 4.56 5.91
N TYR A 15 -1.62 4.59 7.23
CA TYR A 15 -0.85 3.71 8.11
C TYR A 15 -1.46 2.31 8.16
N GLU A 16 -0.64 1.29 8.41
CA GLU A 16 -1.07 -0.12 8.52
C GLU A 16 -1.84 -0.67 7.30
N GLY A 17 -1.58 -0.11 6.10
CA GLY A 17 -2.17 -0.56 4.85
C GLY A 17 -3.69 -0.46 4.81
N TYR A 18 -4.37 -1.50 4.35
CA TYR A 18 -5.84 -1.49 4.28
C TYR A 18 -6.51 -1.41 5.66
N GLN A 19 -5.83 -1.85 6.72
CA GLN A 19 -6.38 -1.78 8.06
C GLN A 19 -6.60 -0.32 8.47
N GLY A 20 -5.58 0.53 8.34
CA GLY A 20 -5.74 1.95 8.64
C GLY A 20 -6.67 2.69 7.67
N LEU A 21 -6.83 2.20 6.44
CA LEU A 21 -7.86 2.74 5.54
C LEU A 21 -9.29 2.48 6.08
N VAL A 22 -9.52 1.29 6.63
CA VAL A 22 -10.81 0.91 7.25
C VAL A 22 -11.02 1.63 8.58
N ASP A 23 -9.97 1.75 9.40
CA ASP A 23 -10.06 2.38 10.72
C ASP A 23 -10.20 3.91 10.62
N GLY A 24 -9.58 4.53 9.61
CA GLY A 24 -9.67 5.96 9.36
C GLY A 24 -9.05 6.82 10.48
N GLY A 25 -9.49 8.07 10.57
CA GLY A 25 -9.05 9.01 11.61
C GLY A 25 -7.53 9.19 11.60
N ASP A 26 -6.89 8.91 12.75
CA ASP A 26 -5.43 9.07 12.92
C ASP A 26 -4.60 8.15 12.01
N TYR A 27 -5.19 7.14 11.37
CA TYR A 27 -4.46 6.30 10.42
C TYR A 27 -4.33 6.95 9.02
N ILE A 28 -5.02 8.06 8.75
CA ILE A 28 -4.93 8.81 7.49
C ILE A 28 -4.39 10.20 7.82
N LYS A 29 -3.07 10.39 7.64
CA LYS A 29 -2.40 11.66 8.00
C LYS A 29 -1.86 12.35 6.78
N GLU A 30 -2.04 13.67 6.71
CA GLU A 30 -1.40 14.48 5.67
C GLU A 30 0.13 14.41 5.83
N LEU A 31 0.84 14.18 4.72
CA LEU A 31 2.29 14.10 4.65
C LEU A 31 2.83 15.37 3.99
N SER A 32 3.81 15.96 4.66
CA SER A 32 4.60 17.08 4.18
C SER A 32 5.90 16.63 3.51
N TRP A 33 6.64 17.60 2.98
CA TRP A 33 7.94 17.35 2.38
C TRP A 33 8.95 16.74 3.37
N ILE A 34 8.88 17.13 4.64
CA ILE A 34 9.86 16.73 5.65
C ILE A 34 9.63 15.30 6.16
N ASP A 35 8.38 14.83 6.14
CA ASP A 35 8.01 13.51 6.68
C ASP A 35 8.71 12.35 5.97
N VAL A 36 9.02 12.52 4.68
CA VAL A 36 9.73 11.51 3.87
C VAL A 36 11.24 11.74 3.78
N SER A 37 11.78 12.73 4.48
CA SER A 37 13.22 13.00 4.49
C SER A 37 13.96 11.95 5.31
N GLY A 38 15.12 11.52 4.81
CA GLY A 38 15.92 10.46 5.44
C GLY A 38 15.31 9.06 5.39
N LYS A 39 14.23 8.84 4.61
CA LYS A 39 13.60 7.52 4.50
C LYS A 39 14.19 6.62 3.42
N MET A 40 14.94 7.19 2.48
CA MET A 40 15.47 6.49 1.29
C MET A 40 16.38 5.30 1.62
N TYR A 41 17.13 5.35 2.73
CA TYR A 41 18.07 4.31 3.15
C TYR A 41 17.51 3.38 4.23
N LEU A 42 16.26 3.57 4.66
CA LEU A 42 15.62 2.73 5.67
C LEU A 42 14.92 1.55 4.99
N GLY A 43 15.08 0.36 5.57
CA GLY A 43 14.33 -0.82 5.17
C GLY A 43 12.88 -0.79 5.68
N GLY A 44 12.03 -1.62 5.08
CA GLY A 44 10.61 -1.70 5.43
C GLY A 44 9.79 -0.51 4.93
N THR A 45 8.67 -0.24 5.61
CA THR A 45 7.73 0.85 5.27
C THR A 45 7.56 1.80 6.44
N MET A 46 7.68 3.12 6.17
CA MET A 46 7.46 4.16 7.19
C MET A 46 5.99 4.26 7.65
N LEU A 47 5.06 3.69 6.88
CA LEU A 47 3.62 3.73 7.15
C LEU A 47 3.14 2.45 7.84
N GLY A 48 4.00 1.44 8.01
CA GLY A 48 3.56 0.13 8.46
C GLY A 48 2.78 -0.64 7.38
N THR A 49 2.42 -1.88 7.69
CA THR A 49 1.61 -2.75 6.83
C THR A 49 0.97 -3.82 7.70
N ALA A 50 -0.35 -3.99 7.58
CA ALA A 50 -1.09 -5.01 8.29
C ALA A 50 -1.98 -5.80 7.32
N ARG A 51 -2.17 -7.10 7.62
CA ARG A 51 -3.22 -7.89 6.97
C ARG A 51 -4.57 -7.36 7.43
N CYS A 52 -5.52 -7.22 6.51
CA CYS A 52 -6.84 -6.68 6.81
C CYS A 52 -7.94 -7.63 6.30
N ASP A 53 -8.51 -8.43 7.21
CA ASP A 53 -9.64 -9.30 6.89
C ASP A 53 -10.94 -8.50 6.68
N ALA A 54 -11.06 -7.34 7.34
CA ALA A 54 -12.20 -6.46 7.17
C ALA A 54 -12.34 -5.98 5.71
N PHE A 55 -11.23 -5.67 5.04
CA PHE A 55 -11.22 -5.20 3.65
C PHE A 55 -11.62 -6.28 2.63
N ARG A 56 -11.54 -7.56 3.01
CA ARG A 56 -12.08 -8.66 2.18
C ARG A 56 -13.61 -8.65 2.14
N LYS A 57 -14.26 -8.07 3.16
CA LYS A 57 -15.71 -7.92 3.24
C LYS A 57 -16.15 -6.58 2.67
N ARG A 58 -17.31 -6.54 2.02
CA ARG A 58 -17.88 -5.31 1.46
C ARG A 58 -18.11 -4.23 2.53
N GLU A 59 -18.46 -4.63 3.75
CA GLU A 59 -18.62 -3.68 4.87
C GLU A 59 -17.33 -2.94 5.22
N GLY A 60 -16.17 -3.63 5.21
CA GLY A 60 -14.90 -2.97 5.46
C GLY A 60 -14.53 -2.03 4.32
N ARG A 61 -14.77 -2.43 3.06
CA ARG A 61 -14.58 -1.55 1.89
C ARG A 61 -15.49 -0.33 1.94
N LEU A 62 -16.72 -0.47 2.42
CA LEU A 62 -17.64 0.65 2.61
C LEU A 62 -17.09 1.66 3.64
N LYS A 63 -16.56 1.18 4.79
CA LYS A 63 -15.89 2.03 5.78
C LYS A 63 -14.65 2.72 5.20
N ALA A 64 -13.85 2.00 4.43
CA ALA A 64 -12.69 2.57 3.74
C ALA A 64 -13.08 3.68 2.76
N ALA A 65 -14.13 3.47 1.95
CA ALA A 65 -14.65 4.48 1.04
C ALA A 65 -15.17 5.72 1.80
N GLU A 66 -15.90 5.50 2.90
CA GLU A 66 -16.37 6.57 3.78
C GLU A 66 -15.21 7.43 4.31
N ASN A 67 -14.14 6.80 4.79
CA ASN A 67 -12.97 7.50 5.31
C ASN A 67 -12.22 8.28 4.21
N MET A 68 -12.12 7.71 3.00
CA MET A 68 -11.50 8.39 1.86
C MET A 68 -12.30 9.62 1.44
N VAL A 69 -13.63 9.52 1.33
CA VAL A 69 -14.51 10.65 1.00
C VAL A 69 -14.40 11.75 2.05
N LYS A 70 -14.43 11.40 3.35
CA LYS A 70 -14.26 12.36 4.46
C LYS A 70 -12.90 13.04 4.47
N ALA A 71 -11.85 12.33 4.08
CA ALA A 71 -10.51 12.89 3.95
C ALA A 71 -10.31 13.69 2.65
N GLY A 72 -11.29 13.67 1.74
CA GLY A 72 -11.21 14.31 0.43
C GLY A 72 -10.25 13.64 -0.54
N ILE A 73 -10.14 12.31 -0.48
CA ILE A 73 -9.21 11.50 -1.25
C ILE A 73 -9.96 10.66 -2.31
N ASN A 74 -9.63 10.86 -3.57
CA ASN A 74 -10.12 10.06 -4.72
C ASN A 74 -9.01 9.52 -5.63
N ASN A 75 -7.74 9.69 -5.23
CA ASN A 75 -6.59 9.13 -5.91
C ASN A 75 -5.81 8.26 -4.91
N LEU A 76 -5.64 6.99 -5.23
CA LEU A 76 -4.99 6.01 -4.37
C LEU A 76 -3.75 5.43 -5.05
N VAL A 77 -2.62 5.48 -4.35
CA VAL A 77 -1.40 4.78 -4.76
C VAL A 77 -1.19 3.60 -3.81
N VAL A 78 -1.18 2.39 -4.34
CA VAL A 78 -1.01 1.15 -3.56
C VAL A 78 0.35 0.57 -3.87
N ILE A 79 1.19 0.40 -2.85
CA ILE A 79 2.51 -0.23 -2.95
C ILE A 79 2.45 -1.56 -2.20
N GLY A 80 2.66 -2.67 -2.90
CA GLY A 80 2.62 -3.99 -2.27
C GLY A 80 2.72 -5.13 -3.28
N GLY A 81 2.48 -6.35 -2.81
CA GLY A 81 2.44 -7.55 -3.65
C GLY A 81 1.11 -7.74 -4.38
N ASP A 82 1.00 -8.85 -5.10
CA ASP A 82 -0.16 -9.20 -5.95
C ASP A 82 -1.51 -9.11 -5.21
N GLY A 83 -1.59 -9.67 -4.00
CA GLY A 83 -2.82 -9.63 -3.20
C GLY A 83 -3.32 -8.22 -2.88
N SER A 84 -2.40 -7.28 -2.64
CA SER A 84 -2.76 -5.87 -2.41
C SER A 84 -3.25 -5.20 -3.70
N LEU A 85 -2.58 -5.46 -4.82
CA LEU A 85 -2.95 -4.88 -6.11
C LEU A 85 -4.30 -5.42 -6.60
N THR A 86 -4.57 -6.70 -6.40
CA THR A 86 -5.87 -7.32 -6.67
C THR A 86 -6.97 -6.70 -5.80
N GLY A 87 -6.72 -6.49 -4.51
CA GLY A 87 -7.65 -5.81 -3.61
C GLY A 87 -7.95 -4.37 -4.04
N ALA A 88 -6.94 -3.64 -4.53
CA ALA A 88 -7.10 -2.30 -5.08
C ALA A 88 -7.99 -2.31 -6.34
N ASN A 89 -7.76 -3.24 -7.26
CA ASN A 89 -8.55 -3.35 -8.49
C ASN A 89 -10.03 -3.66 -8.21
N LEU A 90 -10.28 -4.57 -7.27
CA LEU A 90 -11.65 -4.87 -6.81
C LEU A 90 -12.30 -3.62 -6.21
N PHE A 91 -11.58 -2.90 -5.35
CA PHE A 91 -12.07 -1.69 -4.70
C PHE A 91 -12.44 -0.59 -5.71
N LYS A 92 -11.63 -0.38 -6.75
CA LYS A 92 -11.95 0.54 -7.86
C LYS A 92 -13.22 0.12 -8.60
N SER A 93 -13.35 -1.17 -8.89
CA SER A 93 -14.50 -1.70 -9.63
C SER A 93 -15.81 -1.54 -8.85
N GLU A 94 -15.75 -1.66 -7.53
CA GLU A 94 -16.91 -1.51 -6.64
C GLU A 94 -17.18 -0.06 -6.20
N TRP A 95 -16.30 0.90 -6.52
CA TRP A 95 -16.33 2.26 -5.98
C TRP A 95 -17.70 2.94 -6.11
N ASN A 96 -18.28 2.94 -7.31
CA ASN A 96 -19.57 3.58 -7.57
C ASN A 96 -20.71 2.95 -6.75
N GLY A 97 -20.67 1.63 -6.57
CA GLY A 97 -21.66 0.90 -5.76
C GLY A 97 -21.50 1.19 -4.26
N LEU A 98 -20.26 1.34 -3.78
CA LEU A 98 -19.99 1.72 -2.39
C LEU A 98 -20.47 3.16 -2.12
N LEU A 99 -20.22 4.08 -3.05
CA LEU A 99 -20.66 5.47 -2.94
C LEU A 99 -22.19 5.60 -2.88
N GLN A 100 -22.93 4.87 -3.71
CA GLN A 100 -24.39 4.82 -3.66
C GLN A 100 -24.88 4.33 -2.29
N GLU A 101 -24.28 3.24 -1.79
CA GLU A 101 -24.60 2.66 -0.49
C GLU A 101 -24.31 3.62 0.68
N LEU A 102 -23.29 4.48 0.58
CA LEU A 102 -23.01 5.52 1.58
C LEU A 102 -24.09 6.60 1.64
N VAL A 103 -24.63 7.00 0.49
CA VAL A 103 -25.74 7.97 0.41
C VAL A 103 -27.02 7.36 0.99
N GLU A 104 -27.34 6.12 0.63
CA GLU A 104 -28.51 5.40 1.14
C GLU A 104 -28.47 5.26 2.67
N LYS A 105 -27.30 4.94 3.22
CA LYS A 105 -27.08 4.81 4.68
C LYS A 105 -26.91 6.15 5.39
N LYS A 106 -27.05 7.29 4.68
CA LYS A 106 -26.89 8.66 5.21
C LYS A 106 -25.54 8.90 5.89
N ARG A 107 -24.48 8.25 5.40
CA ARG A 107 -23.11 8.38 5.93
C ARG A 107 -22.27 9.43 5.20
N ALA A 108 -22.69 9.78 3.99
CA ALA A 108 -22.12 10.86 3.20
C ALA A 108 -23.26 11.62 2.50
N THR A 109 -23.06 12.90 2.24
CA THR A 109 -24.00 13.70 1.47
C THR A 109 -23.85 13.40 -0.03
N LYS A 110 -24.92 13.66 -0.80
CA LYS A 110 -24.89 13.45 -2.25
C LYS A 110 -23.85 14.34 -2.94
N GLU A 111 -23.65 15.55 -2.42
CA GLU A 111 -22.70 16.54 -2.94
C GLU A 111 -21.24 16.10 -2.75
N GLU A 112 -20.91 15.54 -1.58
CA GLU A 112 -19.58 14.97 -1.31
C GLU A 112 -19.30 13.79 -2.26
N VAL A 113 -20.29 12.92 -2.44
CA VAL A 113 -20.16 11.73 -3.28
C VAL A 113 -20.02 12.08 -4.76
N GLU A 114 -20.72 13.10 -5.26
CA GLU A 114 -20.57 13.59 -6.63
C GLU A 114 -19.16 14.16 -6.88
N SER A 115 -18.60 14.87 -5.91
CA SER A 115 -17.25 15.45 -5.99
C SER A 115 -16.14 14.39 -6.06
N TYR A 116 -16.35 13.22 -5.45
CA TYR A 116 -15.41 12.10 -5.41
C TYR A 116 -15.93 10.87 -6.18
N GLY A 117 -16.77 11.09 -7.20
CA GLY A 117 -17.48 10.04 -7.95
C GLY A 117 -16.61 9.09 -8.79
N TYR A 118 -15.30 9.28 -8.82
CA TYR A 118 -14.35 8.39 -9.47
C TYR A 118 -13.20 8.06 -8.52
N LEU A 119 -12.63 6.87 -8.65
CA LEU A 119 -11.42 6.46 -7.93
C LEU A 119 -10.31 6.14 -8.93
N ASN A 120 -9.24 6.94 -8.89
CA ASN A 120 -8.02 6.64 -9.62
C ASN A 120 -7.12 5.77 -8.76
N ILE A 121 -6.58 4.70 -9.34
CA ILE A 121 -5.63 3.82 -8.66
C ILE A 121 -4.39 3.66 -9.51
N VAL A 122 -3.23 3.77 -8.84
CA VAL A 122 -1.92 3.38 -9.37
C VAL A 122 -1.34 2.32 -8.44
N GLY A 123 -0.87 1.21 -9.03
CA GLY A 123 -0.21 0.13 -8.31
C GLY A 123 1.31 0.18 -8.51
N MET A 124 2.07 -0.07 -7.46
CA MET A 124 3.51 -0.34 -7.52
C MET A 124 3.80 -1.67 -6.87
N VAL A 125 4.61 -2.50 -7.54
CA VAL A 125 4.90 -3.86 -7.08
C VAL A 125 6.07 -3.84 -6.10
N GLY A 126 5.76 -4.05 -4.82
CA GLY A 126 6.75 -4.26 -3.75
C GLY A 126 6.72 -5.71 -3.30
N SER A 127 7.72 -6.48 -3.72
CA SER A 127 7.90 -7.90 -3.38
C SER A 127 9.38 -8.25 -3.43
N ILE A 128 9.81 -9.15 -2.54
CA ILE A 128 11.15 -9.75 -2.60
C ILE A 128 11.19 -10.96 -3.53
N ASP A 129 10.03 -11.56 -3.81
CA ASP A 129 9.89 -12.86 -4.48
C ASP A 129 10.06 -12.76 -6.01
N ASN A 130 9.97 -11.56 -6.58
CA ASN A 130 9.99 -11.30 -8.03
C ASN A 130 9.00 -12.16 -8.83
N ASP A 131 7.81 -12.36 -8.27
CA ASP A 131 6.79 -13.29 -8.76
C ASP A 131 5.63 -12.59 -9.48
N MET A 132 5.75 -11.29 -9.76
CA MET A 132 4.70 -10.52 -10.41
C MET A 132 4.84 -10.55 -11.94
N HIS A 133 3.89 -11.21 -12.60
CA HIS A 133 3.84 -11.22 -14.06
C HIS A 133 3.63 -9.79 -14.62
N GLY A 134 4.39 -9.45 -15.67
CA GLY A 134 4.32 -8.16 -16.35
C GLY A 134 5.34 -7.12 -15.89
N THR A 135 6.19 -7.44 -14.93
CA THR A 135 7.40 -6.66 -14.61
C THR A 135 8.61 -7.58 -14.62
N ASP A 136 9.75 -7.08 -15.10
CA ASP A 136 11.02 -7.82 -15.08
C ASP A 136 11.60 -7.91 -13.66
N MET A 137 11.33 -6.90 -12.83
CA MET A 137 11.84 -6.79 -11.47
C MET A 137 10.84 -6.15 -10.52
N THR A 138 10.68 -6.69 -9.31
CA THR A 138 9.89 -6.10 -8.23
C THR A 138 10.74 -5.31 -7.24
N ILE A 139 10.15 -4.29 -6.60
CA ILE A 139 10.86 -3.48 -5.60
C ILE A 139 11.15 -4.35 -4.38
N GLY A 140 12.44 -4.55 -4.10
CA GLY A 140 12.92 -5.33 -2.95
C GLY A 140 13.69 -6.60 -3.33
N THR A 141 13.56 -7.09 -4.57
CA THR A 141 14.24 -8.32 -5.02
C THR A 141 15.76 -8.23 -4.91
N ASP A 142 16.36 -7.15 -5.43
CA ASP A 142 17.83 -6.97 -5.37
C ASP A 142 18.33 -6.93 -3.92
N SER A 143 17.63 -6.17 -3.07
CA SER A 143 17.95 -6.08 -1.65
C SER A 143 17.89 -7.43 -0.94
N ALA A 144 16.88 -8.26 -1.26
CA ALA A 144 16.75 -9.60 -0.70
C ALA A 144 17.86 -10.54 -1.22
N LEU A 145 18.15 -10.50 -2.51
CA LEU A 145 19.24 -11.26 -3.11
C LEU A 145 20.59 -10.91 -2.49
N HIS A 146 20.86 -9.63 -2.27
CA HIS A 146 22.09 -9.18 -1.62
C HIS A 146 22.22 -9.76 -0.20
N ARG A 147 21.12 -9.78 0.58
CA ARG A 147 21.11 -10.43 1.91
C ARG A 147 21.32 -11.93 1.85
N ILE A 148 20.81 -12.61 0.81
CA ILE A 148 21.06 -14.04 0.59
C ILE A 148 22.55 -14.28 0.33
N ILE A 149 23.16 -13.49 -0.56
CA ILE A 149 24.59 -13.60 -0.88
C ILE A 149 25.44 -13.38 0.37
N ASP A 150 25.16 -12.33 1.15
CA ASP A 150 25.90 -12.06 2.40
C ASP A 150 25.84 -13.26 3.36
N ALA A 151 24.68 -13.90 3.49
CA ALA A 151 24.50 -15.07 4.34
C ALA A 151 25.26 -16.29 3.81
N VAL A 152 25.22 -16.54 2.50
CA VAL A 152 25.95 -17.64 1.84
C VAL A 152 27.46 -17.45 2.02
N ASP A 153 27.97 -16.24 1.80
CA ASP A 153 29.39 -15.92 1.95
C ASP A 153 29.89 -16.17 3.38
N CYS A 154 29.07 -15.83 4.38
CA CYS A 154 29.37 -16.11 5.79
C CYS A 154 29.51 -17.63 6.06
N ILE A 155 28.68 -18.46 5.41
CA ILE A 155 28.65 -19.91 5.61
C ILE A 155 29.74 -20.62 4.79
N MET A 156 30.14 -20.07 3.65
CA MET A 156 31.05 -20.73 2.70
C MET A 156 32.39 -21.11 3.32
N SER A 157 32.96 -20.24 4.15
CA SER A 157 34.25 -20.46 4.81
C SER A 157 34.27 -21.70 5.74
N THR A 158 33.19 -21.91 6.50
CA THR A 158 33.06 -23.06 7.41
C THR A 158 32.68 -24.33 6.65
N ALA A 159 31.89 -24.21 5.58
CA ALA A 159 31.53 -25.32 4.72
C ALA A 159 32.76 -25.97 4.08
N ASP A 160 33.67 -25.16 3.52
CA ASP A 160 34.88 -25.66 2.88
C ASP A 160 35.86 -26.27 3.88
N SER A 161 36.06 -25.61 5.03
CA SER A 161 36.98 -26.05 6.08
C SER A 161 36.62 -27.41 6.67
N HIS A 162 35.32 -27.69 6.84
CA HIS A 162 34.84 -28.92 7.49
C HIS A 162 34.18 -29.91 6.53
N LYS A 163 34.23 -29.67 5.21
CA LYS A 163 33.54 -30.49 4.20
C LYS A 163 32.06 -30.72 4.55
N ARG A 164 31.38 -29.65 4.98
CA ARG A 164 29.97 -29.70 5.41
C ARG A 164 29.07 -29.29 4.25
N SER A 165 27.90 -29.92 4.19
CA SER A 165 26.79 -29.49 3.34
C SER A 165 25.81 -28.66 4.17
N PHE A 166 25.44 -27.50 3.65
CA PHE A 166 24.42 -26.62 4.23
C PHE A 166 23.22 -26.57 3.28
N VAL A 167 22.01 -26.53 3.87
CA VAL A 167 20.71 -26.39 3.18
C VAL A 167 20.01 -25.18 3.76
#